data_AF-A0A8C0W3L1-F1
#
_entry.id   AF-A0A8C0W3L1-F1
#
_cell.length_a   1.000
_cell.length_b   1.000
_cell.length_c   1.000
_cell.angle_alpha   90.00
_cell.angle_beta   90.00
_cell.angle_gamma   90.00
#
_symmetry.space_group_name_H-M   'P 1'
#
loop_
_entity.id
_entity.type
_entity.pdbx_description
1 polymer ?
#
loop_
_entity_poly.entity_id
_entity_poly.type
_entity_poly.pdbx_seq_one_letter_code
_entity_poly.pdbx_strand_id
1 'polypeptide(L)'
;SRGVKEDGVAGQFLLSPLPGTYTQVVQVNDSMYGFIGTDVVLHCSFANPLPSVKITQVTWQKATNGSKQNVAIYNPAMGVSVLAPYRERVEFLRPSFIDGTIRLSRLELEDEGVYICEFATFPTGNRESQLNLTVMAKPTNWIEGTQAVLRARKGQDDKVLVATCTSANGKPPSVVSWETRLKGEAEYQEIRNPNGTVTVISRYRLVPSREAHRQSLACIVNYHMDRFKESLTLNVQYEPEVTIEGFDGNWYLQRMDVKLTCKADANPPATEYHWTTLNGSLPKGVEAQNRTLFFRGPINYSLAGTYICEATNPIGTRSGQVEVNITGRKLPQVGKQRGRAESHTYAFWSRFEPS
;
A
#
# COMPACT_ATOMS: atom_id res chain seq x y z
N SER A 1 -60.15 -30.30 33.43
CA SER A 1 -61.17 -31.21 32.86
C SER A 1 -62.23 -30.41 32.14
N ARG A 2 -62.64 -30.90 30.96
CA ARG A 2 -63.60 -30.35 29.98
C ARG A 2 -63.01 -29.41 28.93
N GLY A 3 -62.65 -30.02 27.80
CA GLY A 3 -62.71 -29.37 26.49
C GLY A 3 -64.10 -29.55 25.88
N VAL A 4 -64.39 -28.72 24.87
CA VAL A 4 -65.35 -28.99 23.79
C VAL A 4 -64.78 -28.36 22.50
N LYS A 5 -64.89 -29.14 21.43
CA LYS A 5 -64.46 -28.92 20.04
C LYS A 5 -65.53 -28.20 19.20
N GLU A 6 -65.09 -27.80 18.00
CA GLU A 6 -65.86 -27.63 16.73
C GLU A 6 -66.64 -26.30 16.58
N ASP A 7 -66.65 -25.59 15.45
CA ASP A 7 -66.43 -25.95 14.04
C ASP A 7 -65.77 -24.82 13.24
N GLY A 8 -65.11 -25.21 12.14
CA GLY A 8 -64.55 -24.29 11.16
C GLY A 8 -65.57 -23.73 10.18
N VAL A 9 -65.38 -22.47 9.81
CA VAL A 9 -65.79 -21.95 8.50
C VAL A 9 -64.60 -21.19 7.93
N ALA A 10 -63.92 -21.81 6.97
CA ALA A 10 -62.91 -21.16 6.16
C ALA A 10 -63.61 -20.19 5.21
N GLY A 11 -63.78 -18.94 5.65
CA GLY A 11 -64.17 -17.84 4.79
C GLY A 11 -63.02 -17.52 3.84
N GLN A 12 -63.08 -18.08 2.64
CA GLN A 12 -62.17 -17.78 1.55
C GLN A 12 -62.47 -16.35 1.06
N PHE A 13 -61.84 -15.35 1.69
CA PHE A 13 -61.79 -14.01 1.14
C PHE A 13 -60.97 -14.07 -0.15
N LEU A 14 -61.67 -14.18 -1.28
CA LEU A 14 -61.11 -13.81 -2.57
C LEU A 14 -60.80 -12.31 -2.50
N LEU A 15 -59.57 -11.97 -2.10
CA LEU A 15 -58.98 -10.69 -2.41
C LEU A 15 -58.87 -10.64 -3.93
N SER A 16 -59.90 -10.10 -4.56
CA SER A 16 -59.82 -9.61 -5.93
C SER A 16 -58.59 -8.70 -6.00
N PRO A 17 -57.62 -8.94 -6.92
CA PRO A 17 -56.57 -7.97 -7.13
C PRO A 17 -57.24 -6.68 -7.58
N LEU A 18 -57.14 -5.65 -6.75
CA LEU A 18 -57.49 -4.30 -7.15
C LEU A 18 -56.76 -4.03 -8.48
N PRO A 19 -57.43 -3.47 -9.50
CA PRO A 19 -56.73 -3.02 -10.70
C PRO A 19 -55.62 -2.08 -10.24
N GLY A 20 -54.38 -2.41 -10.58
CA GLY A 20 -53.24 -1.55 -10.27
C GLY A 20 -53.56 -0.14 -10.74
N THR A 21 -53.63 0.80 -9.80
CA THR A 21 -53.74 2.21 -10.13
C THR A 21 -52.44 2.58 -10.83
N TYR A 22 -52.49 2.76 -12.15
CA TYR A 22 -51.36 3.24 -12.94
C TYR A 22 -51.13 4.71 -12.58
N THR A 23 -50.31 4.94 -11.56
CA THR A 23 -49.91 6.28 -11.13
C THR A 23 -48.89 6.84 -12.12
N GLN A 24 -49.06 8.11 -12.48
CA GLN A 24 -48.12 8.85 -13.33
C GLN A 24 -46.93 9.27 -12.48
N VAL A 25 -45.73 8.87 -12.87
CA VAL A 25 -44.50 9.05 -12.08
C VAL A 25 -43.36 9.50 -13.00
N VAL A 26 -42.48 10.35 -12.50
CA VAL A 26 -41.24 10.71 -13.17
C VAL A 26 -40.13 9.76 -12.71
N GLN A 27 -39.52 9.07 -13.67
CA GLN A 27 -38.43 8.12 -13.43
C GLN A 27 -37.09 8.78 -13.68
N VAL A 28 -36.18 8.67 -12.72
CA VAL A 28 -34.79 9.15 -12.77
C VAL A 28 -33.86 8.06 -12.25
N ASN A 29 -32.55 8.25 -12.41
CA ASN A 29 -31.56 7.36 -11.80
C ASN A 29 -31.48 7.62 -10.28
N ASP A 30 -31.30 6.58 -9.45
CA ASP A 30 -31.27 6.73 -7.99
C ASP A 30 -30.06 7.55 -7.48
N SER A 31 -28.86 7.27 -7.98
CA SER A 31 -27.62 8.00 -7.63
C SER A 31 -26.60 7.88 -8.74
N MET A 32 -25.93 8.99 -9.05
CA MET A 32 -24.98 9.11 -10.14
C MET A 32 -23.60 9.49 -9.59
N TYR A 33 -22.57 8.83 -10.13
CA TYR A 33 -21.18 9.09 -9.80
C TYR A 33 -20.42 9.40 -11.07
N GLY A 34 -19.57 10.43 -11.03
CA GLY A 34 -18.73 10.80 -12.16
C GLY A 34 -17.42 11.40 -11.70
N PHE A 35 -16.36 11.22 -12.49
CA PHE A 35 -15.06 11.82 -12.22
C PHE A 35 -14.99 13.25 -12.77
N ILE A 36 -14.21 14.12 -12.13
CA ILE A 36 -13.92 15.46 -12.65
C ILE A 36 -13.48 15.37 -14.12
N GLY A 37 -14.02 16.23 -14.97
CA GLY A 37 -13.72 16.31 -16.40
C GLY A 37 -14.45 15.29 -17.27
N THR A 38 -15.15 14.30 -16.69
CA THR A 38 -15.97 13.34 -17.44
C THR A 38 -17.39 13.86 -17.68
N ASP A 39 -18.16 13.12 -18.46
CA ASP A 39 -19.54 13.44 -18.80
C ASP A 39 -20.48 12.41 -18.16
N VAL A 40 -21.63 12.87 -17.66
CA VAL A 40 -22.69 12.00 -17.11
C VAL A 40 -24.02 12.24 -17.80
N VAL A 41 -24.82 11.19 -17.89
CA VAL A 41 -26.18 11.26 -18.43
C VAL A 41 -27.17 11.17 -17.27
N LEU A 42 -27.93 12.23 -17.08
CA LEU A 42 -28.98 12.31 -16.07
C LEU A 42 -30.30 11.92 -16.73
N HIS A 43 -30.71 10.67 -16.51
CA HIS A 43 -31.95 10.14 -17.09
C HIS A 43 -33.16 10.77 -16.41
N CYS A 44 -34.13 11.16 -17.22
CA CYS A 44 -35.44 11.56 -16.73
C CYS A 44 -36.52 11.24 -17.76
N SER A 45 -37.52 10.47 -17.37
CA SER A 45 -38.65 10.11 -18.23
C SER A 45 -39.99 10.16 -17.51
N PHE A 46 -41.05 10.45 -18.25
CA PHE A 46 -42.42 10.48 -17.73
C PHE A 46 -43.11 9.13 -18.00
N ALA A 47 -43.33 8.34 -16.94
CA ALA A 47 -43.98 7.05 -17.04
C ALA A 47 -45.51 7.17 -17.10
N ASN A 48 -46.14 6.30 -17.89
CA ASN A 48 -47.59 6.19 -18.04
C ASN A 48 -48.28 7.48 -18.54
N PRO A 49 -47.89 8.02 -19.72
CA PRO A 49 -48.60 9.17 -20.29
C PRO A 49 -50.05 8.80 -20.62
N LEU A 50 -51.00 9.48 -19.98
CA LEU A 50 -52.42 9.34 -20.31
C LEU A 50 -52.77 10.29 -21.47
N PRO A 51 -53.62 9.89 -22.43
CA PRO A 51 -54.01 10.77 -23.55
C PRO A 51 -54.64 12.10 -23.11
N SER A 52 -55.22 12.15 -21.92
CA SER A 52 -55.83 13.35 -21.32
C SER A 52 -54.83 14.32 -20.70
N VAL A 53 -53.57 13.91 -20.51
CA VAL A 53 -52.54 14.71 -19.85
C VAL A 53 -51.57 15.26 -20.89
N LYS A 54 -51.48 16.59 -20.96
CA LYS A 54 -50.54 17.28 -21.83
C LYS A 54 -49.35 17.77 -21.02
N ILE A 55 -48.14 17.40 -21.45
CA ILE A 55 -46.89 17.94 -20.91
C ILE A 55 -46.68 19.34 -21.50
N THR A 56 -46.57 20.34 -20.63
CA THR A 56 -46.39 21.74 -21.02
C THR A 56 -44.92 22.13 -21.00
N GLN A 57 -44.14 21.61 -20.06
CA GLN A 57 -42.73 21.96 -19.89
C GLN A 57 -41.98 20.87 -19.12
N VAL A 58 -40.70 20.70 -19.44
CA VAL A 58 -39.74 19.92 -18.65
C VAL A 58 -38.68 20.85 -18.10
N THR A 59 -38.44 20.79 -16.79
CA THR A 59 -37.51 21.68 -16.09
C THR A 59 -36.53 20.85 -15.28
N TRP A 60 -35.23 21.04 -15.53
CA TRP A 60 -34.17 20.59 -14.64
C TRP A 60 -33.79 21.69 -13.67
N GLN A 61 -33.70 21.33 -12.40
CA GLN A 61 -33.28 22.20 -11.32
C GLN A 61 -32.18 21.52 -10.51
N LYS A 62 -31.29 22.30 -9.93
CA LYS A 62 -30.32 21.85 -8.94
C LYS A 62 -30.70 22.43 -7.58
N ALA A 63 -30.82 21.57 -6.58
CA ALA A 63 -31.04 21.97 -5.21
C ALA A 63 -29.70 22.04 -4.46
N THR A 64 -29.36 23.22 -3.96
CA THR A 64 -28.15 23.51 -3.18
C THR A 64 -28.57 24.21 -1.89
N ASN A 65 -28.29 23.61 -0.73
CA ASN A 65 -28.57 24.18 0.60
C ASN A 65 -29.98 24.78 0.76
N GLY A 66 -31.01 24.09 0.24
CA GLY A 66 -32.42 24.52 0.34
C GLY A 66 -32.89 25.50 -0.75
N SER A 67 -32.00 25.99 -1.60
CA SER A 67 -32.34 26.80 -2.78
C SER A 67 -32.43 25.94 -4.04
N LYS A 68 -33.44 26.19 -4.90
CA LYS A 68 -33.57 25.54 -6.22
C LYS A 68 -33.12 26.52 -7.31
N GLN A 69 -32.11 26.16 -8.08
CA GLN A 69 -31.66 26.91 -9.25
C GLN A 69 -32.04 26.16 -10.52
N ASN A 70 -32.65 26.85 -11.49
CA ASN A 70 -32.95 26.27 -12.79
C ASN A 70 -31.66 26.00 -13.59
N VAL A 71 -31.57 24.81 -14.19
CA VAL A 71 -30.42 24.34 -14.98
C VAL A 71 -30.75 24.41 -16.46
N ALA A 72 -31.77 23.67 -16.89
CA ALA A 72 -32.18 23.56 -18.29
C ALA A 72 -33.70 23.37 -18.39
N ILE A 73 -34.30 23.93 -19.43
CA ILE A 73 -35.74 23.93 -19.66
C ILE A 73 -35.99 23.47 -21.09
N TYR A 74 -36.96 22.58 -21.28
CA TYR A 74 -37.48 22.20 -22.58
C TYR A 74 -38.98 22.49 -22.62
N ASN A 75 -39.39 23.28 -23.62
CA ASN A 75 -40.79 23.56 -23.90
C ASN A 75 -41.08 23.14 -25.36
N PRO A 76 -42.09 22.29 -25.60
CA PRO A 76 -42.40 21.81 -26.96
C PRO A 76 -42.71 22.91 -27.98
N ALA A 77 -43.22 24.07 -27.55
CA ALA A 77 -43.54 25.20 -28.41
C ALA A 77 -42.39 26.22 -28.55
N MET A 78 -41.54 26.35 -27.52
CA MET A 78 -40.48 27.39 -27.47
C MET A 78 -39.06 26.84 -27.62
N GLY A 79 -38.88 25.52 -27.63
CA GLY A 79 -37.58 24.87 -27.74
C GLY A 79 -36.86 24.71 -26.41
N VAL A 80 -35.52 24.65 -26.48
CA VAL A 80 -34.62 24.41 -25.35
C VAL A 80 -34.01 25.72 -24.85
N SER A 81 -33.90 25.86 -23.52
CA SER A 81 -33.22 26.96 -22.86
C SER A 81 -32.30 26.41 -21.77
N VAL A 82 -31.00 26.70 -21.86
CA VAL A 82 -30.00 26.32 -20.85
C VAL A 82 -29.49 27.57 -20.15
N LEU A 83 -29.51 27.57 -18.83
CA LEU A 83 -29.17 28.73 -18.00
C LEU A 83 -27.70 28.70 -17.59
N ALA A 84 -27.12 29.86 -17.28
CA ALA A 84 -25.77 29.93 -16.73
C ALA A 84 -25.75 29.33 -15.31
N PRO A 85 -24.66 28.63 -14.89
CA PRO A 85 -23.38 28.44 -15.60
C PRO A 85 -23.33 27.26 -16.61
N TYR A 86 -24.46 26.62 -16.92
CA TYR A 86 -24.49 25.34 -17.66
C TYR A 86 -24.56 25.44 -19.19
N ARG A 87 -24.57 26.66 -19.77
CA ARG A 87 -24.85 26.92 -21.20
C ARG A 87 -24.07 26.06 -22.20
N GLU A 88 -22.81 25.76 -21.90
CA GLU A 88 -21.91 24.98 -22.79
C GLU A 88 -21.64 23.56 -22.27
N ARG A 89 -22.29 23.18 -21.17
CA ARG A 89 -22.04 21.95 -20.42
C ARG A 89 -23.26 21.04 -20.36
N VAL A 90 -24.46 21.57 -20.61
CA VAL A 90 -25.71 20.80 -20.57
C VAL A 90 -26.41 20.81 -21.91
N GLU A 91 -26.85 19.64 -22.34
CA GLU A 91 -27.71 19.47 -23.52
C GLU A 91 -28.74 18.36 -23.30
N PHE A 92 -29.91 18.50 -23.92
CA PHE A 92 -30.92 17.44 -23.96
C PHE A 92 -30.55 16.42 -25.04
N LEU A 93 -30.55 15.13 -24.69
CA LEU A 93 -30.19 14.07 -25.65
C LEU A 93 -31.30 13.80 -26.67
N ARG A 94 -32.52 13.61 -26.16
CA ARG A 94 -33.71 13.28 -26.96
C ARG A 94 -34.92 14.04 -26.42
N PRO A 95 -34.96 15.37 -26.58
CA PRO A 95 -36.04 16.19 -26.02
C PRO A 95 -37.38 15.77 -26.63
N SER A 96 -38.28 15.27 -25.78
CA SER A 96 -39.62 14.86 -26.19
C SER A 96 -40.64 15.08 -25.08
N PHE A 97 -41.91 14.82 -25.35
CA PHE A 97 -42.98 14.92 -24.35
C PHE A 97 -42.82 13.95 -23.17
N ILE A 98 -41.99 12.91 -23.31
CA ILE A 98 -41.83 11.84 -22.31
C ILE A 98 -40.37 11.66 -21.87
N ASP A 99 -39.41 12.29 -22.54
CA ASP A 99 -37.97 12.14 -22.28
C ASP A 99 -37.35 13.53 -22.07
N GLY A 100 -36.91 13.74 -20.83
CA GLY A 100 -36.20 14.92 -20.36
C GLY A 100 -34.72 14.66 -20.12
N THR A 101 -34.16 13.57 -20.62
CA THR A 101 -32.77 13.16 -20.34
C THR A 101 -31.76 14.20 -20.84
N ILE A 102 -30.83 14.59 -19.95
CA ILE A 102 -29.74 15.53 -20.26
C ILE A 102 -28.36 14.87 -20.12
N ARG A 103 -27.39 15.38 -20.87
CA ARG A 103 -25.97 15.14 -20.65
C ARG A 103 -25.37 16.37 -19.97
N LEU A 104 -24.64 16.14 -18.88
CA LEU A 104 -23.81 17.14 -18.21
C LEU A 104 -22.35 16.79 -18.48
N SER A 105 -21.67 17.65 -19.23
CA SER A 105 -20.30 17.47 -19.70
C SER A 105 -19.28 18.23 -18.86
N ARG A 106 -18.05 17.70 -18.81
CA ARG A 106 -16.91 18.27 -18.07
C ARG A 106 -17.27 18.53 -16.61
N LEU A 107 -17.54 17.48 -15.85
CA LEU A 107 -17.90 17.56 -14.43
C LEU A 107 -16.88 18.34 -13.60
N GLU A 108 -17.40 19.16 -12.70
CA GLU A 108 -16.68 20.00 -11.75
C GLU A 108 -17.13 19.65 -10.32
N LEU A 109 -16.28 19.85 -9.31
CA LEU A 109 -16.62 19.52 -7.91
C LEU A 109 -17.88 20.25 -7.44
N GLU A 110 -18.10 21.47 -7.93
CA GLU A 110 -19.26 22.28 -7.59
C GLU A 110 -20.56 21.71 -8.14
N ASP A 111 -20.53 20.83 -9.16
CA ASP A 111 -21.73 20.21 -9.72
C ASP A 111 -22.39 19.23 -8.76
N GLU A 112 -21.69 18.79 -7.71
CA GLU A 112 -22.22 17.92 -6.68
C GLU A 112 -23.49 18.51 -6.06
N GLY A 113 -24.51 17.66 -5.89
CA GLY A 113 -25.78 18.08 -5.33
C GLY A 113 -26.96 17.24 -5.81
N VAL A 114 -28.16 17.70 -5.47
CA VAL A 114 -29.42 17.04 -5.82
C VAL A 114 -29.96 17.69 -7.09
N TYR A 115 -30.19 16.89 -8.13
CA TYR A 115 -30.83 17.35 -9.36
C TYR A 115 -32.27 16.89 -9.39
N ILE A 116 -33.16 17.80 -9.74
CA ILE A 116 -34.61 17.62 -9.75
C ILE A 116 -35.06 17.79 -11.18
N CYS A 117 -35.75 16.78 -11.70
CA CYS A 117 -36.41 16.83 -12.99
C CYS A 117 -37.92 16.96 -12.76
N GLU A 118 -38.51 18.04 -13.27
CA GLU A 118 -39.92 18.36 -13.12
C GLU A 118 -40.62 18.39 -14.49
N PHE A 119 -41.69 17.62 -14.63
CA PHE A 119 -42.64 17.71 -15.73
C PHE A 119 -43.86 18.51 -15.28
N ALA A 120 -44.07 19.67 -15.88
CA ALA A 120 -45.30 20.43 -15.74
C ALA A 120 -46.37 19.81 -16.66
N THR A 121 -47.51 19.43 -16.07
CA THR A 121 -48.60 18.77 -16.83
C THR A 121 -49.95 19.44 -16.56
N PHE A 122 -50.80 19.48 -17.58
CA PHE A 122 -52.18 19.96 -17.46
C PHE A 122 -53.16 18.83 -17.79
N PRO A 123 -54.22 18.60 -16.99
CA PRO A 123 -54.65 19.34 -15.79
C PRO A 123 -54.06 18.80 -14.46
N THR A 124 -53.23 17.76 -14.51
CA THR A 124 -52.79 16.97 -13.35
C THR A 124 -51.71 17.60 -12.46
N GLY A 125 -51.21 18.79 -12.83
CA GLY A 125 -50.18 19.52 -12.10
C GLY A 125 -48.77 18.97 -12.32
N ASN A 126 -47.81 19.46 -11.53
CA ASN A 126 -46.41 19.08 -11.71
C ASN A 126 -46.12 17.68 -11.15
N ARG A 127 -45.15 17.00 -11.76
CA ARG A 127 -44.54 15.78 -11.24
C ARG A 127 -43.03 15.96 -11.24
N GLU A 128 -42.39 15.72 -10.11
CA GLU A 128 -40.94 15.80 -9.99
C GLU A 128 -40.33 14.48 -9.52
N SER A 129 -39.06 14.30 -9.83
CA SER A 129 -38.23 13.24 -9.27
C SER A 129 -36.79 13.74 -9.11
N GLN A 130 -36.04 13.14 -8.20
CA GLN A 130 -34.76 13.65 -7.75
C GLN A 130 -33.66 12.59 -7.83
N LEU A 131 -32.45 13.02 -8.17
CA LEU A 131 -31.25 12.18 -8.19
C LEU A 131 -30.10 12.89 -7.50
N ASN A 132 -29.21 12.13 -6.88
CA ASN A 132 -27.98 12.65 -6.28
C ASN A 132 -26.81 12.49 -7.26
N LEU A 133 -26.10 13.59 -7.53
CA LEU A 133 -24.86 13.56 -8.30
C LEU A 133 -23.68 13.74 -7.34
N THR A 134 -22.82 12.73 -7.24
CA THR A 134 -21.58 12.77 -6.48
C THR A 134 -20.39 12.85 -7.44
N VAL A 135 -19.61 13.93 -7.32
CA VAL A 135 -18.40 14.13 -8.13
C VAL A 135 -17.19 13.56 -7.40
N MET A 136 -16.39 12.78 -8.11
CA MET A 136 -15.21 12.07 -7.61
C MET A 136 -13.93 12.66 -8.21
N ALA A 137 -12.85 12.65 -7.43
CA ALA A 137 -11.54 13.16 -7.82
C ALA A 137 -10.48 12.08 -7.55
N LYS A 138 -9.73 11.69 -8.59
CA LYS A 138 -8.60 10.79 -8.44
C LYS A 138 -7.47 11.51 -7.70
N PRO A 139 -6.88 10.91 -6.65
CA PRO A 139 -5.78 11.53 -5.94
C PRO A 139 -4.47 11.49 -6.73
N THR A 140 -3.59 12.44 -6.43
CA THR A 140 -2.19 12.39 -6.85
C THR A 140 -1.36 11.77 -5.74
N ASN A 141 -0.62 10.70 -6.04
CA ASN A 141 0.08 9.90 -5.06
C ASN A 141 1.60 9.99 -5.26
N TRP A 142 2.35 10.10 -4.17
CA TRP A 142 3.81 10.00 -4.19
C TRP A 142 4.36 9.59 -2.82
N ILE A 143 5.58 9.04 -2.83
CA ILE A 143 6.39 8.79 -1.63
C ILE A 143 7.62 9.70 -1.63
N GLU A 144 7.95 10.25 -0.48
CA GLU A 144 9.18 11.02 -0.26
C GLU A 144 9.98 10.44 0.91
N GLY A 145 11.28 10.25 0.71
CA GLY A 145 12.20 9.89 1.77
C GLY A 145 12.60 11.09 2.60
N THR A 146 13.02 10.85 3.84
CA THR A 146 13.64 11.91 4.65
C THR A 146 14.92 12.44 4.01
N GLN A 147 15.14 13.75 4.08
CA GLN A 147 16.41 14.38 3.70
C GLN A 147 17.48 14.22 4.79
N ALA A 148 17.07 13.84 6.02
CA ALA A 148 18.00 13.59 7.11
C ALA A 148 18.75 12.28 6.91
N VAL A 149 20.06 12.30 7.19
CA VAL A 149 20.88 11.10 7.16
C VAL A 149 20.49 10.20 8.33
N LEU A 150 19.96 9.02 8.03
CA LEU A 150 19.59 8.01 9.03
C LEU A 150 20.87 7.40 9.62
N ARG A 151 21.04 7.50 10.94
CA ARG A 151 22.19 6.94 11.65
C ARG A 151 21.73 5.97 12.72
N ALA A 152 22.23 4.76 12.68
CA ALA A 152 22.05 3.77 13.74
C ALA A 152 23.13 3.97 14.80
N ARG A 153 22.72 4.23 16.05
CA ARG A 153 23.60 4.35 17.20
C ARG A 153 23.17 3.37 18.28
N LYS A 154 24.15 2.75 18.94
CA LYS A 154 23.87 1.84 20.05
C LYS A 154 23.26 2.63 21.23
N GLY A 155 22.10 2.18 21.72
CA GLY A 155 21.37 2.83 22.82
C GLY A 155 20.49 4.01 22.40
N GLN A 156 20.30 4.24 21.09
CA GLN A 156 19.31 5.19 20.59
C GLN A 156 17.99 4.45 20.35
N ASP A 157 16.96 4.80 21.13
CA ASP A 157 15.61 4.24 21.00
C ASP A 157 14.60 5.24 20.38
N ASP A 158 15.09 6.39 19.93
CA ASP A 158 14.28 7.44 19.32
C ASP A 158 13.81 7.05 17.92
N LYS A 159 12.49 7.06 17.71
CA LYS A 159 11.88 6.85 16.40
C LYS A 159 12.02 8.11 15.55
N VAL A 160 12.63 7.96 14.38
CA VAL A 160 12.81 9.05 13.42
C VAL A 160 11.93 8.85 12.20
N LEU A 161 11.56 9.95 11.55
CA LEU A 161 10.85 9.94 10.28
C LEU A 161 11.77 9.43 9.17
N VAL A 162 11.34 8.38 8.45
CA VAL A 162 12.10 7.82 7.33
C VAL A 162 11.46 8.08 5.98
N ALA A 163 10.13 8.11 5.91
CA ALA A 163 9.39 8.36 4.69
C ALA A 163 8.02 8.95 4.99
N THR A 164 7.54 9.77 4.06
CA THR A 164 6.17 10.29 4.04
C THR A 164 5.53 9.81 2.76
N CYS A 165 4.31 9.31 2.85
CA CYS A 165 3.48 9.00 1.69
C CYS A 165 2.27 9.92 1.68
N THR A 166 2.01 10.54 0.54
CA THR A 166 0.93 11.50 0.39
C THR A 166 0.02 11.09 -0.76
N SER A 167 -1.28 11.06 -0.47
CA SER A 167 -2.36 10.93 -1.45
C SER A 167 -3.16 12.21 -1.41
N ALA A 168 -2.92 13.11 -2.37
CA ALA A 168 -3.45 14.47 -2.35
C ALA A 168 -4.73 14.61 -3.17
N ASN A 169 -5.66 15.42 -2.67
CA ASN A 169 -6.86 15.87 -3.38
C ASN A 169 -7.80 14.74 -3.86
N GLY A 170 -7.87 13.62 -3.13
CA GLY A 170 -8.77 12.51 -3.43
C GLY A 170 -10.20 12.76 -2.97
N LYS A 171 -11.20 12.36 -3.76
CA LYS A 171 -12.61 12.30 -3.35
C LYS A 171 -13.26 11.05 -3.95
N PRO A 172 -13.71 10.07 -3.16
CA PRO A 172 -13.60 9.97 -1.69
C PRO A 172 -12.14 9.83 -1.20
N PRO A 173 -11.88 9.89 0.12
CA PRO A 173 -10.54 9.64 0.67
C PRO A 173 -10.01 8.26 0.26
N SER A 174 -8.73 8.21 -0.13
CA SER A 174 -8.03 6.95 -0.44
C SER A 174 -7.53 6.27 0.83
N VAL A 175 -7.36 4.95 0.78
CA VAL A 175 -6.76 4.18 1.88
C VAL A 175 -5.25 4.07 1.66
N VAL A 176 -4.46 4.71 2.53
CA VAL A 176 -2.99 4.65 2.53
C VAL A 176 -2.53 3.55 3.48
N SER A 177 -1.54 2.76 3.06
CA SER A 177 -0.94 1.69 3.87
C SER A 177 0.52 1.45 3.46
N TRP A 178 1.26 0.72 4.30
CA TRP A 178 2.68 0.42 4.06
C TRP A 178 2.90 -1.08 3.86
N GLU A 179 3.74 -1.44 2.89
CA GLU A 179 4.19 -2.80 2.62
C GLU A 179 5.71 -2.85 2.84
N THR A 180 6.13 -3.45 3.96
CA THR A 180 7.56 -3.55 4.32
C THR A 180 7.82 -4.69 5.31
N ARG A 181 9.08 -5.11 5.44
CA ARG A 181 9.57 -6.03 6.49
C ARG A 181 10.09 -5.27 7.72
N LEU A 182 10.17 -3.95 7.65
CA LEU A 182 10.67 -3.10 8.73
C LEU A 182 9.68 -3.06 9.88
N LYS A 183 10.17 -3.09 11.11
CA LYS A 183 9.37 -2.91 12.33
C LYS A 183 9.36 -1.42 12.68
N GLY A 184 8.35 -0.71 12.19
CA GLY A 184 8.15 0.71 12.46
C GLY A 184 6.69 1.00 12.78
N GLU A 185 6.40 2.29 12.92
CA GLU A 185 5.06 2.80 13.20
C GLU A 185 4.65 3.79 12.11
N ALA A 186 3.41 3.66 11.66
CA ALA A 186 2.81 4.56 10.69
C ALA A 186 1.82 5.48 11.41
N GLU A 187 2.01 6.78 11.27
CA GLU A 187 1.04 7.80 11.67
C GLU A 187 0.20 8.20 10.45
N TYR A 188 -1.10 8.41 10.62
CA TYR A 188 -2.02 8.81 9.55
C TYR A 188 -2.67 10.15 9.89
N GLN A 189 -2.77 11.02 8.89
CA GLN A 189 -3.39 12.32 8.99
C GLN A 189 -4.27 12.56 7.76
N GLU A 190 -5.53 12.94 8.00
CA GLU A 190 -6.47 13.32 6.94
C GLU A 190 -6.73 14.83 7.01
N ILE A 191 -6.57 15.51 5.88
CA ILE A 191 -6.79 16.95 5.74
C ILE A 191 -7.93 17.14 4.76
N ARG A 192 -9.05 17.71 5.23
CA ARG A 192 -10.18 18.06 4.39
C ARG A 192 -9.96 19.43 3.77
N ASN A 193 -9.87 19.48 2.45
CA ASN A 193 -9.63 20.70 1.70
C ASN A 193 -10.94 21.51 1.54
N PRO A 194 -10.86 22.83 1.31
CA PRO A 194 -12.04 23.69 1.12
C PRO A 194 -12.93 23.27 -0.05
N ASN A 195 -12.35 22.70 -1.10
CA ASN A 195 -13.07 22.18 -2.28
C ASN A 195 -13.76 20.82 -2.06
N GLY A 196 -13.76 20.30 -0.82
CA GLY A 196 -14.39 19.02 -0.47
C GLY A 196 -13.56 17.78 -0.78
N THR A 197 -12.38 17.91 -1.38
CA THR A 197 -11.40 16.81 -1.52
C THR A 197 -10.68 16.56 -0.19
N VAL A 198 -10.06 15.38 -0.05
CA VAL A 198 -9.30 14.99 1.14
C VAL A 198 -7.89 14.58 0.73
N THR A 199 -6.91 15.12 1.44
CA THR A 199 -5.50 14.74 1.34
C THR A 199 -5.16 13.85 2.52
N VAL A 200 -4.70 12.62 2.24
CA VAL A 200 -4.29 11.64 3.24
C VAL A 200 -2.77 11.56 3.26
N ILE A 201 -2.17 11.80 4.42
CA ILE A 201 -0.73 11.79 4.63
C ILE A 201 -0.40 10.69 5.64
N SER A 202 0.54 9.81 5.30
CA SER A 202 1.08 8.83 6.22
C SER A 202 2.56 9.03 6.45
N ARG A 203 2.99 9.08 7.71
CA ARG A 203 4.39 9.28 8.12
C ARG A 203 4.91 8.01 8.77
N TYR A 204 5.91 7.37 8.14
CA TYR A 204 6.52 6.16 8.66
C TYR A 204 7.73 6.50 9.53
N ARG A 205 7.72 6.03 10.78
CA ARG A 205 8.80 6.23 11.74
C ARG A 205 9.36 4.90 12.24
N LEU A 206 10.68 4.80 12.36
CA LEU A 206 11.33 3.67 13.01
C LEU A 206 12.62 4.11 13.70
N VAL A 207 13.12 3.26 14.59
CA VAL A 207 14.46 3.41 15.17
C VAL A 207 15.48 2.88 14.15
N PRO A 208 16.40 3.71 13.62
CA PRO A 208 17.34 3.26 12.59
C PRO A 208 18.26 2.16 13.12
N SER A 209 18.31 1.03 12.41
CA SER A 209 19.18 -0.09 12.76
C SER A 209 19.98 -0.56 11.54
N ARG A 210 21.01 -1.38 11.77
CA ARG A 210 21.82 -1.96 10.69
C ARG A 210 20.96 -2.84 9.79
N GLU A 211 20.05 -3.63 10.36
CA GLU A 211 19.16 -4.53 9.62
C GLU A 211 18.16 -3.77 8.75
N ALA A 212 17.90 -2.49 9.05
CA ALA A 212 17.06 -1.62 8.25
C ALA A 212 17.77 -1.06 7.00
N HIS A 213 19.11 -1.11 6.94
CA HIS A 213 19.86 -0.66 5.78
C HIS A 213 19.55 -1.53 4.55
N ARG A 214 19.33 -0.90 3.39
CA ARG A 214 18.94 -1.54 2.12
C ARG A 214 17.60 -2.28 2.15
N GLN A 215 16.80 -2.12 3.19
CA GLN A 215 15.44 -2.64 3.21
C GLN A 215 14.50 -1.73 2.40
N SER A 216 13.54 -2.37 1.73
CA SER A 216 12.52 -1.67 0.97
C SER A 216 11.33 -1.27 1.85
N LEU A 217 10.86 -0.06 1.63
CA LEU A 217 9.66 0.50 2.24
C LEU A 217 8.75 0.96 1.10
N ALA A 218 7.62 0.28 0.90
CA ALA A 218 6.66 0.63 -0.14
C ALA A 218 5.41 1.27 0.45
N CYS A 219 5.00 2.41 -0.11
CA CYS A 219 3.69 2.97 0.15
C CYS A 219 2.68 2.39 -0.83
N ILE A 220 1.52 1.99 -0.32
CA ILE A 220 0.38 1.50 -1.08
C ILE A 220 -0.79 2.45 -0.87
N VAL A 221 -1.31 3.00 -1.97
CA VAL A 221 -2.52 3.83 -1.95
C VAL A 221 -3.60 3.11 -2.74
N ASN A 222 -4.70 2.77 -2.07
CA ASN A 222 -5.87 2.16 -2.71
C ASN A 222 -6.96 3.22 -2.87
N TYR A 223 -7.42 3.41 -4.10
CA TYR A 223 -8.52 4.32 -4.42
C TYR A 223 -9.50 3.61 -5.36
N HIS A 224 -10.71 3.32 -4.88
CA HIS A 224 -11.63 2.40 -5.53
C HIS A 224 -10.93 1.06 -5.85
N MET A 225 -10.82 0.69 -7.13
CA MET A 225 -10.14 -0.52 -7.60
C MET A 225 -8.69 -0.27 -8.02
N ASP A 226 -8.26 1.00 -8.06
CA ASP A 226 -6.90 1.38 -8.46
C ASP A 226 -5.96 1.19 -7.26
N ARG A 227 -4.85 0.48 -7.49
CA ARG A 227 -3.78 0.24 -6.50
C ARG A 227 -2.50 0.90 -6.98
N PHE A 228 -2.11 1.98 -6.31
CA PHE A 228 -0.82 2.64 -6.51
C PHE A 228 0.22 2.05 -5.56
N LYS A 229 1.44 1.83 -6.06
CA LYS A 229 2.57 1.33 -5.28
C LYS A 229 3.85 2.05 -5.71
N GLU A 230 4.53 2.64 -4.74
CA GLU A 230 5.85 3.25 -4.93
C GLU A 230 6.77 2.86 -3.76
N SER A 231 8.04 2.60 -4.04
CA SER A 231 8.98 2.04 -3.07
C SER A 231 10.25 2.84 -2.94
N LEU A 232 10.70 3.01 -1.70
CA LEU A 232 11.97 3.62 -1.32
C LEU A 232 12.89 2.54 -0.70
N THR A 233 14.19 2.67 -0.92
CA THR A 233 15.19 1.84 -0.22
C THR A 233 15.88 2.69 0.84
N LEU A 234 15.90 2.21 2.08
CA LEU A 234 16.51 2.97 3.18
C LEU A 234 18.04 2.92 3.13
N ASN A 235 18.66 4.09 3.28
CA ASN A 235 20.10 4.22 3.43
C ASN A 235 20.45 4.62 4.88
N VAL A 236 20.61 3.62 5.74
CA VAL A 236 21.01 3.82 7.14
C VAL A 236 22.53 3.71 7.28
N GLN A 237 23.16 4.73 7.86
CA GLN A 237 24.57 4.72 8.23
C GLN A 237 24.77 4.08 9.62
N TYR A 238 25.81 3.28 9.79
CA TYR A 238 26.12 2.55 11.02
C TYR A 238 27.62 2.38 11.21
N GLU A 239 28.04 2.23 12.47
CA GLU A 239 29.43 1.92 12.85
C GLU A 239 29.84 0.51 12.35
N PRO A 240 31.15 0.23 12.15
CA PRO A 240 31.59 -1.03 11.58
C PRO A 240 31.29 -2.24 12.46
N GLU A 241 30.84 -3.34 11.86
CA GLU A 241 30.85 -4.65 12.50
C GLU A 241 32.00 -5.48 11.94
N VAL A 242 32.97 -5.76 12.82
CA VAL A 242 34.25 -6.36 12.44
C VAL A 242 34.26 -7.85 12.70
N THR A 243 34.57 -8.61 11.66
CA THR A 243 34.81 -10.05 11.70
C THR A 243 36.17 -10.35 11.08
N ILE A 244 36.91 -11.32 11.61
CA ILE A 244 38.22 -11.71 11.09
C ILE A 244 38.11 -13.09 10.47
N GLU A 245 38.46 -13.21 9.19
CA GLU A 245 38.52 -14.45 8.44
C GLU A 245 39.97 -14.88 8.17
N GLY A 246 40.19 -16.14 7.79
CA GLY A 246 41.48 -16.67 7.37
C GLY A 246 42.09 -17.71 8.32
N PHE A 247 41.62 -17.76 9.57
CA PHE A 247 41.95 -18.84 10.49
C PHE A 247 41.07 -20.06 10.20
N ASP A 248 41.67 -21.20 9.84
CA ASP A 248 40.96 -22.42 9.45
C ASP A 248 40.96 -23.50 10.54
N GLY A 249 41.42 -23.17 11.76
CA GLY A 249 41.56 -24.12 12.85
C GLY A 249 42.69 -25.14 12.68
N ASN A 250 43.50 -25.03 11.63
CA ASN A 250 44.57 -25.96 11.30
C ASN A 250 45.87 -25.23 10.90
N TRP A 251 46.26 -24.22 11.66
CA TRP A 251 47.57 -23.59 11.49
C TRP A 251 48.60 -24.50 12.17
N TYR A 252 49.38 -25.24 11.37
CA TYR A 252 50.39 -26.18 11.86
C TYR A 252 51.81 -25.62 11.73
N LEU A 253 52.75 -26.16 12.51
CA LEU A 253 54.16 -25.76 12.46
C LEU A 253 54.73 -25.80 11.05
N GLN A 254 55.54 -24.80 10.69
CA GLN A 254 56.16 -24.64 9.37
C GLN A 254 55.19 -24.42 8.20
N ARG A 255 53.89 -24.21 8.46
CA ARG A 255 52.98 -23.70 7.43
C ARG A 255 53.45 -22.31 6.99
N MET A 256 53.37 -22.05 5.69
CA MET A 256 53.78 -20.79 5.06
C MET A 256 52.56 -20.05 4.49
N ASP A 257 52.72 -18.74 4.28
CA ASP A 257 51.79 -17.89 3.52
C ASP A 257 50.34 -17.88 4.02
N VAL A 258 50.15 -17.93 5.33
CA VAL A 258 48.83 -17.73 5.94
C VAL A 258 48.55 -16.25 6.18
N LYS A 259 47.27 -15.88 6.14
CA LYS A 259 46.83 -14.50 6.34
C LYS A 259 45.52 -14.44 7.07
N LEU A 260 45.33 -13.38 7.85
CA LEU A 260 44.04 -12.99 8.40
C LEU A 260 43.51 -11.80 7.61
N THR A 261 42.21 -11.78 7.35
CA THR A 261 41.54 -10.69 6.64
C THR A 261 40.43 -10.13 7.50
N CYS A 262 40.48 -8.83 7.74
CA CYS A 262 39.48 -8.09 8.50
C CYS A 262 38.34 -7.68 7.57
N LYS A 263 37.15 -8.21 7.84
CA LYS A 263 35.90 -7.84 7.19
C LYS A 263 35.11 -6.92 8.10
N ALA A 264 35.05 -5.65 7.73
CA ALA A 264 34.26 -4.63 8.40
C ALA A 264 32.99 -4.33 7.57
N ASP A 265 31.82 -4.76 8.03
CA ASP A 265 30.55 -4.32 7.46
C ASP A 265 30.18 -2.96 8.06
N ALA A 266 30.22 -1.91 7.25
CA ALA A 266 30.00 -0.54 7.69
C ALA A 266 29.34 0.28 6.57
N ASN A 267 28.52 1.27 6.95
CA ASN A 267 28.01 2.27 6.03
C ASN A 267 28.15 3.68 6.64
N PRO A 268 28.94 4.59 6.06
CA PRO A 268 29.81 4.41 4.89
C PRO A 268 30.93 3.37 5.13
N PRO A 269 31.59 2.87 4.07
CA PRO A 269 32.69 1.90 4.20
C PRO A 269 33.80 2.38 5.12
N ALA A 270 34.45 1.46 5.83
CA ALA A 270 35.57 1.78 6.72
C ALA A 270 36.79 2.31 5.94
N THR A 271 37.39 3.38 6.45
CA THR A 271 38.51 4.10 5.83
C THR A 271 39.86 3.72 6.41
N GLU A 272 39.90 3.28 7.66
CA GLU A 272 41.13 2.94 8.38
C GLU A 272 41.02 1.57 9.06
N TYR A 273 42.14 0.84 9.07
CA TYR A 273 42.28 -0.48 9.69
C TYR A 273 43.58 -0.51 10.50
N HIS A 274 43.47 -0.93 11.76
CA HIS A 274 44.60 -1.07 12.66
C HIS A 274 44.62 -2.47 13.27
N TRP A 275 45.78 -3.12 13.29
CA TRP A 275 45.95 -4.48 13.80
C TRP A 275 46.78 -4.47 15.07
N THR A 276 46.27 -5.11 16.10
CA THR A 276 46.94 -5.29 17.38
C THR A 276 46.82 -6.73 17.85
N THR A 277 47.59 -7.08 18.88
CA THR A 277 47.38 -8.30 19.63
C THR A 277 46.85 -7.94 21.01
N LEU A 278 46.28 -8.91 21.73
CA LEU A 278 45.92 -8.72 23.14
C LEU A 278 47.13 -8.31 24.00
N ASN A 279 48.34 -8.70 23.58
CA ASN A 279 49.61 -8.36 24.23
C ASN A 279 50.19 -7.01 23.73
N GLY A 280 49.41 -6.23 22.99
CA GLY A 280 49.76 -4.92 22.47
C GLY A 280 50.32 -4.98 21.04
N SER A 281 51.59 -5.33 20.89
CA SER A 281 52.31 -5.24 19.61
C SER A 281 52.21 -6.52 18.76
N LEU A 282 52.36 -6.37 17.44
CA LEU A 282 52.44 -7.50 16.51
C LEU A 282 53.78 -8.25 16.69
N PRO A 283 53.77 -9.60 16.71
CA PRO A 283 54.98 -10.39 16.85
C PRO A 283 55.86 -10.31 15.58
N LYS A 284 57.16 -10.57 15.73
CA LYS A 284 58.12 -10.55 14.60
C LYS A 284 57.72 -11.56 13.53
N GLY A 285 57.72 -11.14 12.27
CA GLY A 285 57.34 -11.99 11.12
C GLY A 285 55.88 -11.87 10.69
N VAL A 286 55.10 -10.99 11.36
CA VAL A 286 53.73 -10.64 11.00
C VAL A 286 53.70 -9.20 10.48
N GLU A 287 53.14 -9.00 9.28
CA GLU A 287 53.05 -7.70 8.64
C GLU A 287 51.59 -7.33 8.38
N ALA A 288 51.18 -6.16 8.87
CA ALA A 288 49.86 -5.60 8.59
C ALA A 288 49.89 -4.76 7.31
N GLN A 289 49.01 -5.08 6.37
CA GLN A 289 48.80 -4.29 5.16
C GLN A 289 47.30 -4.02 5.00
N ASN A 290 46.90 -2.81 5.39
CA ASN A 290 45.50 -2.37 5.38
C ASN A 290 44.62 -3.39 6.16
N ARG A 291 43.51 -3.85 5.59
CA ARG A 291 42.63 -4.86 6.20
C ARG A 291 43.20 -6.28 6.27
N THR A 292 44.45 -6.55 5.88
CA THR A 292 45.00 -7.91 5.83
C THR A 292 46.26 -8.02 6.69
N LEU A 293 46.37 -9.08 7.49
CA LEU A 293 47.53 -9.40 8.31
C LEU A 293 48.23 -10.62 7.72
N PHE A 294 49.48 -10.46 7.27
CA PHE A 294 50.27 -11.47 6.59
C PHE A 294 51.28 -12.13 7.53
N PHE A 295 51.35 -13.46 7.48
CA PHE A 295 52.33 -14.26 8.21
C PHE A 295 53.32 -14.83 7.18
N ARG A 296 54.42 -14.11 6.95
CA ARG A 296 55.40 -14.44 5.88
C ARG A 296 56.38 -15.55 6.28
N GLY A 297 56.61 -15.73 7.57
CA GLY A 297 57.52 -16.75 8.10
C GLY A 297 56.84 -18.10 8.38
N PRO A 298 57.62 -19.14 8.66
CA PRO A 298 57.07 -20.42 9.09
C PRO A 298 56.31 -20.24 10.41
N ILE A 299 55.09 -20.77 10.45
CA ILE A 299 54.27 -20.75 11.67
C ILE A 299 54.99 -21.49 12.81
N ASN A 300 55.05 -20.84 13.97
CA ASN A 300 55.70 -21.32 15.19
C ASN A 300 54.81 -21.01 16.41
N TYR A 301 55.02 -21.69 17.55
CA TYR A 301 54.18 -21.52 18.74
C TYR A 301 54.11 -20.09 19.31
N SER A 302 55.09 -19.22 19.04
CA SER A 302 55.09 -17.82 19.53
C SER A 302 54.09 -16.92 18.80
N LEU A 303 53.55 -17.37 17.66
CA LEU A 303 52.51 -16.67 16.91
C LEU A 303 51.10 -16.99 17.39
N ALA A 304 50.94 -17.89 18.36
CA ALA A 304 49.65 -18.19 18.98
C ALA A 304 49.19 -17.03 19.86
N GLY A 305 47.91 -16.70 19.80
CA GLY A 305 47.33 -15.61 20.58
C GLY A 305 46.10 -15.00 19.92
N THR A 306 45.58 -13.95 20.56
CA THR A 306 44.40 -13.24 20.08
C THR A 306 44.81 -12.02 19.26
N TYR A 307 44.41 -12.03 17.99
CA TYR A 307 44.62 -10.94 17.04
C TYR A 307 43.36 -10.08 16.97
N ILE A 308 43.54 -8.78 17.03
CA ILE A 308 42.46 -7.78 17.07
C ILE A 308 42.61 -6.90 15.82
N CYS A 309 41.52 -6.73 15.09
CA CYS A 309 41.40 -5.74 14.03
C CYS A 309 40.45 -4.65 14.50
N GLU A 310 40.90 -3.40 14.41
CA GLU A 310 40.11 -2.21 14.66
C GLU A 310 39.84 -1.50 13.34
N ALA A 311 38.57 -1.29 13.02
CA ALA A 311 38.13 -0.63 11.79
C ALA A 311 37.36 0.66 12.13
N THR A 312 37.65 1.73 11.39
CA THR A 312 37.07 3.05 11.61
C THR A 312 36.30 3.51 10.38
N ASN A 313 35.09 4.02 10.57
CA ASN A 313 34.33 4.75 9.57
C ASN A 313 33.86 6.12 10.12
N PRO A 314 33.23 6.99 9.31
CA PRO A 314 32.76 8.29 9.76
C PRO A 314 31.73 8.27 10.92
N ILE A 315 31.17 7.10 11.24
CA ILE A 315 30.19 6.93 12.32
C ILE A 315 30.87 6.52 13.63
N GLY A 316 31.93 5.70 13.56
CA GLY A 316 32.68 5.27 14.74
C GLY A 316 33.74 4.22 14.44
N THR A 317 34.35 3.73 15.51
CA THR A 317 35.42 2.74 15.50
C THR A 317 34.99 1.52 16.29
N ARG A 318 35.19 0.34 15.73
CA ARG A 318 34.85 -0.94 16.36
C ARG A 318 35.94 -1.96 16.09
N SER A 319 36.10 -2.89 17.02
CA SER A 319 37.08 -3.96 16.94
C SER A 319 36.44 -5.35 16.87
N GLY A 320 37.14 -6.25 16.19
CA GLY A 320 36.84 -7.69 16.16
C GLY A 320 38.10 -8.46 16.55
N GLN A 321 37.93 -9.65 17.09
CA GLN A 321 39.04 -10.47 17.58
C GLN A 321 38.92 -11.92 17.10
N VAL A 322 40.07 -12.57 16.91
CA VAL A 322 40.17 -14.00 16.61
C VAL A 322 41.27 -14.62 17.44
N GLU A 323 40.98 -15.76 18.07
CA GLU A 323 41.97 -16.56 18.78
C GLU A 323 42.62 -17.55 17.81
N VAL A 324 43.92 -17.42 17.62
CA VAL A 324 44.71 -18.27 16.74
C VAL A 324 45.46 -19.29 17.60
N ASN A 325 45.08 -20.56 17.46
CA ASN A 325 45.80 -21.68 18.03
C ASN A 325 46.71 -22.34 16.98
N ILE A 326 47.83 -22.91 17.44
CA ILE A 326 48.83 -23.52 16.57
C ILE A 326 48.98 -25.00 16.93
N THR A 327 48.84 -25.84 15.92
CA THR A 327 48.88 -27.30 16.03
C THR A 327 50.27 -27.84 15.72
N GLY A 328 50.68 -28.89 16.43
CA GLY A 328 52.00 -29.51 16.20
C GLY A 328 52.09 -30.31 14.89
N ARG A 329 50.96 -30.75 14.33
CA ARG A 329 50.87 -31.53 13.09
C ARG A 329 49.66 -31.08 12.29
N LYS A 330 49.75 -31.21 10.97
CA LYS A 330 48.62 -30.99 10.06
C LYS A 330 47.48 -31.93 10.44
N LEU A 331 46.34 -31.36 10.88
CA LEU A 331 45.14 -32.14 11.17
C LEU A 331 44.59 -32.73 9.86
N PRO A 332 44.05 -33.97 9.88
CA PRO A 332 43.34 -34.54 8.75
C PRO A 332 42.16 -33.62 8.41
N GLN A 333 42.05 -33.19 7.15
CA GLN A 333 40.87 -32.44 6.74
C GLN A 333 39.68 -33.41 6.77
N VAL A 334 38.72 -33.16 7.66
CA VAL A 334 37.43 -33.83 7.62
C VAL A 334 36.74 -33.38 6.34
N GLY A 335 36.90 -34.15 5.27
CA GLY A 335 36.11 -33.98 4.07
C GLY A 335 34.64 -34.09 4.48
N LYS A 336 33.84 -33.06 4.19
CA LYS A 336 32.39 -33.21 4.11
C LYS A 336 32.12 -34.28 3.05
N GLN A 337 32.09 -35.55 3.45
CA GLN A 337 31.57 -36.61 2.61
C GLN A 337 30.09 -36.29 2.37
N ARG A 338 29.82 -35.92 1.12
CA ARG A 338 28.47 -35.88 0.57
C ARG A 338 27.96 -37.32 0.67
N GLY A 339 27.13 -37.59 1.69
CA GLY A 339 26.53 -38.90 1.91
C GLY A 339 25.74 -39.31 0.67
N ARG A 340 26.30 -40.24 -0.11
CA ARG A 340 25.55 -41.00 -1.11
C ARG A 340 24.90 -42.13 -0.33
N ALA A 341 23.59 -42.07 -0.16
CA ALA A 341 22.81 -43.16 0.39
C ALA A 341 22.87 -44.34 -0.60
N GLU A 342 23.54 -45.42 -0.21
CA GLU A 342 23.38 -46.72 -0.86
C GLU A 342 22.46 -47.58 0.00
N SER A 343 21.29 -47.87 -0.56
CA SER A 343 20.29 -48.77 -0.03
C SER A 343 20.78 -50.22 -0.14
N HIS A 344 21.08 -50.85 0.99
CA HIS A 344 21.21 -52.30 1.06
C HIS A 344 19.89 -52.91 1.57
N THR A 345 19.13 -53.47 0.65
CA THR A 345 18.05 -54.44 0.88
C THR A 345 18.61 -55.70 1.54
N TYR A 346 18.13 -56.02 2.74
CA TYR A 346 18.26 -57.36 3.34
C TYR A 346 16.99 -58.16 3.03
N ALA A 347 17.15 -59.20 2.20
CA ALA A 347 16.13 -60.23 2.00
C ALA A 347 16.23 -61.27 3.12
N PHE A 348 15.22 -61.33 3.98
CA PHE A 348 15.05 -62.39 4.97
C PHE A 348 14.39 -63.61 4.29
N TRP A 349 15.07 -64.75 4.30
CA TRP A 349 14.47 -66.06 4.02
C TRP A 349 14.24 -66.78 5.35
N SER A 350 12.98 -66.93 5.75
CA SER A 350 12.56 -67.84 6.82
C SER A 350 12.10 -69.17 6.19
N ARG A 351 12.84 -70.24 6.48
CA ARG A 351 12.40 -71.63 6.36
C ARG A 351 11.41 -71.92 7.49
N PHE A 352 10.25 -72.47 7.16
CA PHE A 352 9.44 -73.29 8.06
C PHE A 352 9.11 -74.60 7.34
N GLU A 353 9.31 -75.69 8.07
CA GLU A 353 9.15 -77.09 7.68
C GLU A 353 7.69 -77.53 7.53
N PRO A 354 7.43 -78.70 6.91
CA PRO A 354 6.09 -79.19 6.59
C PRO A 354 5.53 -80.15 7.65
N SER A 355 4.22 -80.08 7.85
CA SER A 355 3.35 -81.21 8.22
C SER A 355 1.89 -80.82 8.01
#